data_AF-A0A850GAM9-F1
#
_entry.id   AF-A0A850GAM9-F1
#
_cell.length_a   1.000
_cell.length_b   1.000
_cell.length_c   1.000
_cell.angle_alpha   90.00
_cell.angle_beta   90.00
_cell.angle_gamma   90.00
#
_symmetry.space_group_name_H-M   'P 1'
#
loop_
_entity.id
_entity.type
_entity.pdbx_description
1 polymer ?
#
loop_
_entity_poly.entity_id
_entity_poly.type
_entity_poly.pdbx_seq_one_letter_code
_entity_poly.pdbx_strand_id
1 'polypeptide(L)'
;MTRRGLRALIVFASLGGGLALAGDARARPGGGQSYSGGGGYSGGGGFSGGGGFSGGGGFSGGGGYSGDFGGGEGFGLIGFLALGGLVVVAWGLGAIKKMGASDQFDSFGGYDDVDRFGGLGEMGVSLDLSTHAPPRRRKSARRRGPNWSALRARDPNFSRVVFEDFAYQLYARAHEARGDAEAMAELAPYVGARARKALAERKPTGAKITNVVIGSMQVVWLKIEDEQTRISLRFESNVSTETEAGRAQTLYLAESWILRREADVTSKAPAEATALKCPNCGAPFRSTDGSRCDYCGEVVDNGRFDWSVVRVQLSGMKALPPSLGGYAPEVGTNRATLVDPDFEAAWTVLQAEDPEVSREAIRARLEQIYAQLNTAWTARDLGIARPYLSENIYDYLRYWIAAYRRQGLINELEDMTIERVELVKLTRDLYFDALTLRVFAHGLDYTVRESDKKRVGGSKRKARRYSEYWTLIRGAGVRGEPRGDGGCPNCGAPLEVNMAGSCEHCGAHLTRGEFDWVLSRIEQDESYLG
;
A
#
# COMPACT_ATOMS: atom_id res chain seq x y z
N MET A 1 50.11 4.18 -47.68
CA MET A 1 50.61 2.87 -48.19
C MET A 1 50.29 1.78 -47.18
N THR A 2 49.94 0.60 -47.65
CA THR A 2 49.51 -0.56 -46.85
C THR A 2 50.66 -1.30 -46.17
N ARG A 3 50.46 -1.77 -44.93
CA ARG A 3 51.15 -2.95 -44.38
C ARG A 3 50.20 -3.80 -43.55
N ARG A 4 50.17 -5.11 -43.84
CA ARG A 4 49.43 -6.12 -43.07
C ARG A 4 50.38 -6.84 -42.12
N GLY A 5 49.90 -7.07 -40.88
CA GLY A 5 50.10 -8.30 -40.12
C GLY A 5 51.36 -8.44 -39.25
N LEU A 6 51.15 -8.57 -37.93
CA LEU A 6 51.59 -9.77 -37.18
C LEU A 6 50.81 -9.97 -35.85
N ARG A 7 50.15 -11.15 -35.74
CA ARG A 7 49.92 -12.02 -34.56
C ARG A 7 49.52 -11.47 -33.17
N ALA A 8 48.29 -11.87 -32.79
CA ALA A 8 47.99 -12.87 -31.74
C ALA A 8 47.58 -12.47 -30.30
N LEU A 9 46.51 -13.14 -29.86
CA LEU A 9 46.10 -13.51 -28.48
C LEU A 9 45.75 -12.39 -27.46
N ILE A 10 44.46 -12.28 -27.10
CA ILE A 10 43.91 -12.78 -25.81
C ILE A 10 42.37 -12.55 -25.68
N VAL A 11 41.67 -13.62 -25.30
CA VAL A 11 40.33 -13.72 -24.65
C VAL A 11 39.10 -13.10 -25.35
N PHE A 12 38.28 -14.01 -25.91
CA PHE A 12 36.83 -13.86 -25.98
C PHE A 12 36.22 -14.15 -24.58
N ALA A 13 35.41 -13.23 -24.06
CA ALA A 13 34.52 -13.48 -22.93
C ALA A 13 33.17 -12.79 -23.19
N SER A 14 32.24 -13.54 -23.78
CA SER A 14 30.89 -13.08 -24.10
C SER A 14 29.86 -14.14 -23.70
N LEU A 15 28.63 -13.68 -23.40
CA LEU A 15 27.44 -14.47 -23.00
C LEU A 15 27.35 -14.81 -21.50
N GLY A 16 26.91 -13.81 -20.72
CA GLY A 16 26.33 -13.96 -19.38
C GLY A 16 25.25 -12.91 -19.09
N GLY A 17 24.76 -12.20 -20.13
CA GLY A 17 23.82 -11.09 -20.00
C GLY A 17 22.37 -11.55 -19.82
N GLY A 18 22.05 -12.07 -18.64
CA GLY A 18 20.66 -12.34 -18.27
C GLY A 18 19.86 -11.04 -18.21
N LEU A 19 18.92 -10.83 -19.14
CA LEU A 19 17.95 -9.74 -19.08
C LEU A 19 16.99 -9.99 -17.90
N ALA A 20 17.35 -9.47 -16.72
CA ALA A 20 16.39 -9.27 -15.65
C ALA A 20 15.48 -8.09 -16.03
N LEU A 21 14.21 -8.38 -16.32
CA LEU A 21 13.19 -7.34 -16.51
C LEU A 21 13.00 -6.58 -15.19
N ALA A 22 13.61 -5.40 -15.08
CA ALA A 22 13.46 -4.51 -13.94
C ALA A 22 11.99 -4.05 -13.85
N GLY A 23 11.38 -4.23 -12.68
CA GLY A 23 10.08 -3.64 -12.36
C GLY A 23 10.30 -2.26 -11.76
N ASP A 24 9.80 -1.23 -12.43
CA ASP A 24 10.03 0.17 -12.08
C ASP A 24 9.10 0.66 -10.97
N ALA A 25 9.62 1.51 -10.09
CA ALA A 25 8.84 2.31 -9.14
C ALA A 25 9.07 3.81 -9.38
N ARG A 26 8.00 4.59 -9.21
CA ARG A 26 8.06 6.05 -9.07
C ARG A 26 7.34 6.45 -7.81
N ALA A 27 7.74 7.58 -7.24
CA ALA A 27 6.86 8.34 -6.39
C ALA A 27 6.80 9.80 -6.83
N ARG A 28 5.58 10.32 -6.84
CA ARG A 28 5.22 11.74 -6.76
C ARG A 28 4.25 11.86 -5.58
N PRO A 29 3.97 13.05 -5.02
CA PRO A 29 3.27 13.17 -3.74
C PRO A 29 1.94 12.43 -3.66
N GLY A 30 1.11 12.56 -4.70
CA GLY A 30 -0.16 11.83 -4.79
C GLY A 30 -0.05 10.37 -5.21
N GLY A 31 0.96 10.05 -6.01
CA GLY A 31 1.37 8.68 -6.29
C GLY A 31 1.81 8.39 -7.73
N GLY A 32 2.69 7.41 -7.84
CA GLY A 32 3.05 6.65 -9.03
C GLY A 32 3.53 5.23 -8.64
N GLN A 33 3.17 4.80 -7.42
CA GLN A 33 3.68 3.61 -6.72
C GLN A 33 2.69 2.44 -6.68
N SER A 34 1.52 2.57 -7.31
CA SER A 34 0.58 1.47 -7.59
C SER A 34 1.16 0.50 -8.61
N TYR A 35 2.18 -0.27 -8.24
CA TYR A 35 2.52 -1.50 -8.96
C TYR A 35 1.47 -2.55 -8.62
N SER A 36 0.27 -2.42 -9.22
CA SER A 36 -0.65 -3.55 -9.30
C SER A 36 0.09 -4.66 -10.02
N GLY A 37 0.38 -5.77 -9.33
CA GLY A 37 0.95 -6.94 -9.98
C GLY A 37 0.03 -7.35 -11.13
N GLY A 38 0.54 -7.29 -12.36
CA GLY A 38 -0.22 -7.68 -13.55
C GLY A 38 -0.62 -9.15 -13.48
N GLY A 39 -1.82 -9.41 -12.97
CA GLY A 39 -2.33 -10.75 -12.68
C GLY A 39 -3.80 -10.68 -12.31
N GLY A 40 -4.67 -10.91 -13.28
CA GLY A 40 -6.11 -10.96 -13.03
C GLY A 40 -6.48 -12.24 -12.28
N TYR A 41 -6.72 -12.14 -10.97
CA TYR A 41 -7.24 -13.26 -10.18
C TYR A 41 -8.77 -13.32 -10.27
N SER A 42 -9.30 -14.12 -11.19
CA SER A 42 -10.72 -14.49 -11.21
C SER A 42 -11.01 -15.53 -10.11
N GLY A 43 -11.01 -15.08 -8.85
CA GLY A 43 -11.24 -15.90 -7.66
C GLY A 43 -12.73 -16.05 -7.29
N GLY A 44 -13.51 -16.77 -8.10
CA GLY A 44 -14.88 -17.13 -7.77
C GLY A 44 -14.93 -18.35 -6.84
N GLY A 45 -14.85 -18.13 -5.53
CA GLY A 45 -15.00 -19.18 -4.51
C GLY A 45 -16.36 -19.13 -3.81
N GLY A 46 -17.25 -20.07 -4.13
CA GLY A 46 -18.50 -20.26 -3.37
C GLY A 46 -18.23 -21.09 -2.11
N PHE A 47 -18.68 -20.61 -0.95
CA PHE A 47 -18.59 -21.35 0.31
C PHE A 47 -19.89 -22.10 0.57
N SER A 48 -19.94 -23.38 0.22
CA SER A 48 -20.98 -24.30 0.70
C SER A 48 -20.67 -24.69 2.15
N GLY A 49 -21.55 -24.32 3.09
CA GLY A 49 -21.42 -24.68 4.49
C GLY A 49 -21.73 -26.16 4.75
N GLY A 50 -21.03 -26.76 5.70
CA GLY A 50 -21.30 -28.07 6.26
C GLY A 50 -20.73 -28.14 7.66
N GLY A 51 -21.61 -28.20 8.68
CA GLY A 51 -21.21 -28.28 10.09
C GLY A 51 -21.07 -29.71 10.57
N GLY A 52 -20.35 -29.91 11.67
CA GLY A 52 -20.20 -31.19 12.35
C GLY A 52 -19.35 -31.06 13.61
N PHE A 53 -19.96 -31.24 14.78
CA PHE A 53 -19.30 -31.18 16.09
C PHE A 53 -18.96 -32.58 16.60
N SER A 54 -17.91 -32.72 17.43
CA SER A 54 -17.94 -33.33 18.79
C SER A 54 -16.68 -34.15 19.18
N GLY A 55 -16.28 -34.02 20.47
CA GLY A 55 -15.41 -34.95 21.22
C GLY A 55 -13.89 -34.92 20.91
N GLY A 56 -12.97 -35.08 21.86
CA GLY A 56 -13.10 -35.19 23.32
C GLY A 56 -11.95 -36.02 23.94
N GLY A 57 -11.21 -35.46 24.92
CA GLY A 57 -10.11 -36.13 25.65
C GLY A 57 -8.75 -36.09 24.93
N GLY A 58 -7.58 -35.90 25.58
CA GLY A 58 -7.31 -35.58 26.98
C GLY A 58 -6.54 -36.66 27.73
N PHE A 59 -5.21 -36.73 27.58
CA PHE A 59 -4.31 -37.51 28.46
C PHE A 59 -2.97 -36.82 28.71
N SER A 60 -2.46 -37.01 29.92
CA SER A 60 -1.18 -36.52 30.43
C SER A 60 -0.06 -37.57 30.29
N GLY A 61 1.19 -37.13 30.32
CA GLY A 61 2.35 -38.02 30.37
C GLY A 61 3.66 -37.24 30.43
N GLY A 62 4.24 -37.12 31.63
CA GLY A 62 5.56 -36.50 31.81
C GLY A 62 6.71 -37.50 31.69
N GLY A 63 7.93 -36.99 31.56
CA GLY A 63 9.16 -37.79 31.52
C GLY A 63 10.37 -36.90 31.26
N GLY A 64 11.04 -36.48 32.34
CA GLY A 64 12.28 -35.71 32.24
C GLY A 64 13.51 -36.63 32.18
N TYR A 65 14.56 -36.17 31.50
CA TYR A 65 15.89 -36.78 31.59
C TYR A 65 16.92 -35.66 31.79
N SER A 66 17.61 -35.70 32.91
CA SER A 66 18.81 -34.93 33.19
C SER A 66 20.01 -35.56 32.47
N GLY A 67 20.90 -34.75 31.91
CA GLY A 67 22.11 -35.20 31.23
C GLY A 67 23.13 -34.08 31.12
N ASP A 68 23.85 -33.84 32.23
CA ASP A 68 24.88 -32.82 32.38
C ASP A 68 26.26 -33.48 32.25
N PHE A 69 27.15 -32.95 31.39
CA PHE A 69 28.59 -33.26 31.39
C PHE A 69 29.39 -32.17 30.65
N GLY A 70 30.61 -31.90 31.16
CA GLY A 70 31.53 -30.87 30.67
C GLY A 70 31.95 -31.00 29.20
N GLY A 71 32.59 -30.01 28.59
CA GLY A 71 33.59 -29.11 29.18
C GLY A 71 34.98 -29.57 28.73
N GLY A 72 35.63 -28.80 27.86
CA GLY A 72 36.92 -29.16 27.27
C GLY A 72 37.36 -28.16 26.20
N GLU A 73 38.56 -27.61 26.36
CA GLU A 73 39.10 -26.49 25.58
C GLU A 73 39.98 -26.95 24.40
N GLY A 74 40.26 -26.02 23.47
CA GLY A 74 41.65 -25.85 23.00
C GLY A 74 42.05 -26.35 21.60
N PHE A 75 42.37 -25.38 20.73
CA PHE A 75 43.42 -25.39 19.68
C PHE A 75 43.37 -26.38 18.49
N GLY A 76 43.57 -25.84 17.28
CA GLY A 76 43.85 -26.64 16.06
C GLY A 76 43.72 -25.86 14.75
N LEU A 77 44.75 -25.10 14.36
CA LEU A 77 44.78 -24.32 13.11
C LEU A 77 45.40 -25.12 11.94
N ILE A 78 44.88 -24.89 10.72
CA ILE A 78 45.48 -25.14 9.39
C ILE A 78 45.53 -26.60 8.88
N GLY A 79 44.90 -26.85 7.72
CA GLY A 79 45.26 -27.97 6.84
C GLY A 79 44.22 -28.32 5.75
N PHE A 80 44.64 -28.30 4.48
CA PHE A 80 44.01 -28.96 3.32
C PHE A 80 42.70 -28.40 2.71
N LEU A 81 42.87 -27.31 1.95
CA LEU A 81 42.20 -27.16 0.65
C LEU A 81 42.76 -28.21 -0.33
N ALA A 82 41.90 -29.05 -0.94
CA ALA A 82 42.00 -29.59 -2.31
C ALA A 82 41.33 -30.99 -2.48
N LEU A 83 39.99 -31.06 -2.52
CA LEU A 83 39.23 -32.19 -3.12
C LEU A 83 37.74 -31.83 -3.25
N GLY A 84 37.31 -31.32 -4.40
CA GLY A 84 35.92 -30.91 -4.61
C GLY A 84 35.58 -30.32 -5.99
N GLY A 85 36.40 -30.56 -7.01
CA GLY A 85 36.32 -29.88 -8.31
C GLY A 85 36.25 -30.78 -9.54
N LEU A 86 35.78 -32.03 -9.41
CA LEU A 86 35.95 -33.04 -10.48
C LEU A 86 34.78 -34.04 -10.65
N VAL A 87 33.52 -33.59 -10.51
CA VAL A 87 32.32 -34.43 -10.75
C VAL A 87 31.33 -33.83 -11.76
N VAL A 88 31.36 -32.52 -12.04
CA VAL A 88 30.32 -31.85 -12.86
C VAL A 88 30.58 -31.88 -14.38
N VAL A 89 31.77 -32.27 -14.84
CA VAL A 89 32.14 -32.23 -16.28
C VAL A 89 31.73 -33.50 -17.06
N ALA A 90 31.37 -34.58 -16.37
CA ALA A 90 31.16 -35.90 -16.99
C ALA A 90 29.75 -36.17 -17.58
N TRP A 91 28.81 -35.22 -17.52
CA TRP A 91 27.45 -35.35 -18.08
C TRP A 91 27.14 -34.37 -19.23
N GLY A 92 28.13 -33.62 -19.71
CA GLY A 92 27.97 -32.55 -20.72
C GLY A 92 28.27 -32.92 -22.17
N LEU A 93 28.66 -34.16 -22.48
CA LEU A 93 29.17 -34.56 -23.82
C LEU A 93 28.58 -35.90 -24.28
N GLY A 94 27.34 -35.88 -24.80
CA GLY A 94 26.67 -37.12 -25.21
C GLY A 94 25.48 -36.99 -26.16
N ALA A 95 25.23 -35.85 -26.82
CA ALA A 95 24.04 -35.67 -27.66
C ALA A 95 24.18 -34.68 -28.85
N ILE A 96 25.34 -34.56 -29.50
CA ILE A 96 25.47 -33.82 -30.77
C ILE A 96 26.31 -34.62 -31.78
N LYS A 97 25.66 -35.47 -32.59
CA LYS A 97 26.16 -35.86 -33.92
C LYS A 97 25.10 -36.49 -34.85
N LYS A 98 24.43 -35.65 -35.63
CA LYS A 98 24.10 -35.93 -37.05
C LYS A 98 23.69 -34.62 -37.75
N MET A 99 24.49 -34.21 -38.72
CA MET A 99 24.30 -33.02 -39.56
C MET A 99 23.97 -33.43 -41.00
N GLY A 100 23.27 -32.53 -41.71
CA GLY A 100 23.35 -32.30 -43.17
C GLY A 100 22.35 -33.09 -44.03
N ALA A 101 21.88 -32.62 -45.20
CA ALA A 101 22.09 -31.38 -45.98
C ALA A 101 21.03 -31.36 -47.13
N SER A 102 20.74 -30.30 -47.90
CA SER A 102 21.22 -28.89 -48.01
C SER A 102 20.19 -28.05 -48.81
N ASP A 103 20.40 -26.74 -48.90
CA ASP A 103 20.05 -25.77 -49.97
C ASP A 103 18.93 -26.07 -50.99
N GLN A 104 17.97 -25.15 -51.13
CA GLN A 104 17.93 -24.27 -52.32
C GLN A 104 17.10 -22.98 -52.05
N PHE A 105 17.53 -21.88 -52.65
CA PHE A 105 16.91 -20.55 -52.59
C PHE A 105 16.24 -20.29 -53.96
N ASP A 106 15.01 -19.78 -54.00
CA ASP A 106 14.64 -18.78 -55.03
C ASP A 106 13.32 -18.03 -54.77
N SER A 107 13.28 -16.82 -55.32
CA SER A 107 12.48 -15.67 -54.92
C SER A 107 11.20 -15.43 -55.76
N PHE A 108 10.42 -14.42 -55.34
CA PHE A 108 9.47 -13.56 -56.09
C PHE A 108 8.00 -13.94 -56.33
N GLY A 109 7.15 -12.90 -56.20
CA GLY A 109 5.77 -12.81 -56.70
C GLY A 109 4.70 -13.34 -55.74
N GLY A 110 3.50 -12.76 -55.63
CA GLY A 110 2.89 -11.59 -56.28
C GLY A 110 1.46 -11.41 -55.74
N TYR A 111 0.87 -10.23 -55.90
CA TYR A 111 -0.51 -9.92 -55.44
C TYR A 111 -1.55 -10.27 -56.54
N ASP A 112 -2.82 -10.37 -56.14
CA ASP A 112 -4.04 -10.46 -56.96
C ASP A 112 -4.24 -11.68 -57.91
N ASP A 113 -5.37 -12.39 -57.75
CA ASP A 113 -6.51 -12.25 -58.70
C ASP A 113 -7.82 -12.79 -58.09
N VAL A 114 -8.95 -12.42 -58.72
CA VAL A 114 -10.33 -12.66 -58.31
C VAL A 114 -11.01 -13.71 -59.20
N ASP A 115 -12.14 -14.26 -58.71
CA ASP A 115 -13.21 -14.93 -59.45
C ASP A 115 -12.87 -16.02 -60.49
N ARG A 116 -13.19 -17.29 -60.14
CA ARG A 116 -14.10 -18.09 -60.99
C ARG A 116 -14.84 -19.22 -60.27
N PHE A 117 -16.10 -19.40 -60.66
CA PHE A 117 -17.09 -20.32 -60.10
C PHE A 117 -17.04 -21.75 -60.67
N GLY A 118 -17.58 -22.70 -59.89
CA GLY A 118 -18.11 -24.00 -60.35
C GLY A 118 -17.28 -25.19 -59.91
N GLY A 119 -17.83 -26.23 -59.26
CA GLY A 119 -19.21 -26.50 -58.85
C GLY A 119 -19.28 -27.88 -58.15
N LEU A 120 -20.49 -28.42 -57.93
CA LEU A 120 -20.78 -29.62 -57.10
C LEU A 120 -20.62 -29.36 -55.58
N GLY A 121 -21.52 -29.80 -54.69
CA GLY A 121 -22.80 -30.48 -54.90
C GLY A 121 -23.55 -30.62 -53.57
N GLU A 122 -24.87 -30.54 -53.64
CA GLU A 122 -25.90 -30.63 -52.60
C GLU A 122 -25.56 -31.36 -51.27
N MET A 123 -25.80 -30.66 -50.15
CA MET A 123 -26.48 -31.24 -48.98
C MET A 123 -27.06 -30.12 -48.09
N GLY A 124 -28.37 -29.96 -48.13
CA GLY A 124 -29.08 -28.92 -47.38
C GLY A 124 -29.28 -29.30 -45.92
N VAL A 125 -28.62 -28.57 -45.00
CA VAL A 125 -28.96 -28.54 -43.58
C VAL A 125 -29.22 -27.10 -43.19
N SER A 126 -30.49 -26.77 -42.90
CA SER A 126 -30.90 -25.44 -42.45
C SER A 126 -30.44 -25.20 -41.01
N LEU A 127 -29.26 -24.61 -40.84
CA LEU A 127 -28.80 -24.11 -39.56
C LEU A 127 -29.41 -22.73 -39.28
N ASP A 128 -30.30 -22.69 -38.29
CA ASP A 128 -30.90 -21.49 -37.73
C ASP A 128 -29.81 -20.53 -37.19
N LEU A 129 -29.59 -19.43 -37.92
CA LEU A 129 -28.68 -18.34 -37.55
C LEU A 129 -29.34 -17.34 -36.58
N SER A 130 -30.03 -17.87 -35.57
CA SER A 130 -30.56 -17.09 -34.45
C SER A 130 -29.43 -16.52 -33.59
N THR A 131 -29.13 -15.25 -33.88
CA THR A 131 -28.69 -14.21 -32.94
C THR A 131 -27.95 -14.68 -31.68
N HIS A 132 -26.69 -15.07 -31.82
CA HIS A 132 -25.77 -15.03 -30.68
C HIS A 132 -25.42 -13.58 -30.36
N ALA A 133 -26.32 -12.90 -29.66
CA ALA A 133 -26.02 -11.63 -29.03
C ALA A 133 -24.75 -11.79 -28.17
N PRO A 134 -23.75 -10.91 -28.29
CA PRO A 134 -22.53 -11.02 -27.49
C PRO A 134 -22.93 -11.09 -26.02
N PRO A 135 -22.31 -11.97 -25.21
CA PRO A 135 -22.74 -12.21 -23.85
C PRO A 135 -22.80 -10.87 -23.15
N ARG A 136 -24.02 -10.43 -22.78
CA ARG A 136 -24.25 -9.13 -22.17
C ARG A 136 -23.27 -9.04 -21.02
N ARG A 137 -22.25 -8.17 -21.14
CA ARG A 137 -21.35 -7.86 -20.03
C ARG A 137 -22.28 -7.52 -18.87
N ARG A 138 -22.39 -8.43 -17.90
CA ARG A 138 -23.01 -8.11 -16.61
C ARG A 138 -22.24 -6.88 -16.18
N LYS A 139 -22.91 -5.72 -16.18
CA LYS A 139 -22.39 -4.53 -15.50
C LYS A 139 -22.10 -5.06 -14.10
N SER A 140 -20.82 -5.19 -13.75
CA SER A 140 -20.47 -5.63 -12.41
C SER A 140 -21.19 -4.66 -11.50
N ALA A 141 -22.12 -5.18 -10.69
CA ALA A 141 -22.84 -4.33 -9.76
C ALA A 141 -21.77 -3.59 -8.98
N ARG A 142 -21.72 -2.26 -9.10
CA ARG A 142 -20.75 -1.40 -8.40
C ARG A 142 -20.75 -1.91 -6.97
N ARG A 143 -19.65 -2.51 -6.52
CA ARG A 143 -19.50 -2.95 -5.14
C ARG A 143 -19.51 -1.67 -4.32
N ARG A 144 -20.70 -1.26 -3.87
CA ARG A 144 -20.84 -0.16 -2.92
C ARG A 144 -19.93 -0.50 -1.73
N GLY A 145 -19.21 0.48 -1.23
CA GLY A 145 -18.40 0.31 -0.03
C GLY A 145 -19.23 -0.21 1.15
N PRO A 146 -18.58 -0.75 2.20
CA PRO A 146 -19.28 -1.21 3.39
C PRO A 146 -20.19 -0.13 3.97
N ASN A 147 -21.42 -0.52 4.34
CA ASN A 147 -22.38 0.42 4.91
C ASN A 147 -22.06 0.74 6.38
N TRP A 148 -21.42 1.89 6.61
CA TRP A 148 -21.05 2.37 7.93
C TRP A 148 -22.23 2.87 8.78
N SER A 149 -23.40 3.18 8.20
CA SER A 149 -24.52 3.74 8.96
C SER A 149 -25.06 2.77 10.01
N ALA A 150 -25.11 1.48 9.69
CA ALA A 150 -25.51 0.43 10.62
C ALA A 150 -24.53 0.28 11.81
N LEU A 151 -23.24 0.52 11.61
CA LEU A 151 -22.26 0.50 12.69
C LEU A 151 -22.39 1.74 13.58
N ARG A 152 -22.52 2.93 12.98
CA ARG A 152 -22.77 4.19 13.72
C ARG A 152 -24.09 4.21 14.48
N ALA A 153 -25.11 3.48 14.01
CA ALA A 153 -26.37 3.33 14.72
C ALA A 153 -26.24 2.52 16.02
N ARG A 154 -25.27 1.59 16.11
CA ARG A 154 -24.95 0.83 17.33
C ARG A 154 -23.88 1.50 18.19
N ASP A 155 -22.94 2.19 17.55
CA ASP A 155 -21.82 2.90 18.18
C ASP A 155 -21.74 4.34 17.63
N PRO A 156 -22.46 5.30 18.24
CA PRO A 156 -22.46 6.70 17.80
C PRO A 156 -21.09 7.37 17.82
N ASN A 157 -20.13 6.84 18.59
CA ASN A 157 -18.77 7.32 18.66
C ASN A 157 -17.88 6.76 17.53
N PHE A 158 -18.39 5.84 16.70
CA PHE A 158 -17.60 5.27 15.59
C PHE A 158 -17.30 6.33 14.52
N SER A 159 -16.06 6.83 14.54
CA SER A 159 -15.50 7.58 13.42
C SER A 159 -14.75 6.67 12.46
N ARG A 160 -15.03 6.85 11.16
CA ARG A 160 -14.32 6.13 10.10
C ARG A 160 -12.87 6.60 10.00
N VAL A 161 -12.62 7.90 10.15
CA VAL A 161 -11.27 8.48 10.10
C VAL A 161 -10.41 7.89 11.21
N VAL A 162 -10.91 7.91 12.45
CA VAL A 162 -10.21 7.34 13.61
C VAL A 162 -9.91 5.85 13.45
N PHE A 163 -10.88 5.06 12.95
CA PHE A 163 -10.67 3.64 12.68
C PHE A 163 -9.63 3.39 11.58
N GLU A 164 -9.65 4.18 10.50
CA GLU A 164 -8.67 4.07 9.43
C GLU A 164 -7.26 4.44 9.92
N ASP A 165 -7.12 5.51 10.70
CA ASP A 165 -5.85 5.94 11.27
C ASP A 165 -5.27 4.90 12.26
N PHE A 166 -6.11 4.36 13.15
CA PHE A 166 -5.76 3.24 14.03
C PHE A 166 -5.27 2.03 13.24
N ALA A 167 -5.96 1.65 12.15
CA ALA A 167 -5.59 0.50 11.34
C ALA A 167 -4.27 0.71 10.58
N TYR A 168 -4.00 1.92 10.08
CA TYR A 168 -2.72 2.31 9.48
C TYR A 168 -1.57 2.16 10.50
N GLN A 169 -1.72 2.75 11.68
CA GLN A 169 -0.72 2.73 12.74
C GLN A 169 -0.46 1.30 13.26
N LEU A 170 -1.53 0.52 13.49
CA LEU A 170 -1.43 -0.85 13.96
C LEU A 170 -0.73 -1.75 12.92
N TYR A 171 -1.02 -1.58 11.63
CA TYR A 171 -0.34 -2.31 10.56
C TYR A 171 1.16 -2.00 10.55
N ALA A 172 1.53 -0.71 10.61
CA ALA A 172 2.94 -0.29 10.66
C ALA A 172 3.65 -0.89 11.88
N ARG A 173 3.14 -0.67 13.09
CA ARG A 173 3.75 -1.14 14.35
C ARG A 173 3.86 -2.66 14.42
N ALA A 174 2.82 -3.40 13.99
CA ALA A 174 2.87 -4.86 14.00
C ALA A 174 3.81 -5.43 12.93
N HIS A 175 4.05 -4.70 11.83
CA HIS A 175 5.11 -5.07 10.89
C HIS A 175 6.51 -4.75 11.43
N GLU A 176 6.72 -3.58 12.04
CA GLU A 176 7.97 -3.20 12.70
C GLU A 176 8.37 -4.22 13.78
N ALA A 177 7.41 -4.59 14.63
CA ALA A 177 7.58 -5.54 15.72
C ALA A 177 7.64 -7.02 15.28
N ARG A 178 7.40 -7.39 14.01
CA ARG A 178 7.28 -8.82 13.65
C ARG A 178 8.58 -9.64 13.77
N GLY A 179 9.72 -8.97 13.88
CA GLY A 179 11.03 -9.58 14.16
C GLY A 179 11.45 -9.52 15.64
N ASP A 180 10.63 -8.91 16.51
CA ASP A 180 10.93 -8.62 17.90
C ASP A 180 9.78 -9.13 18.78
N ALA A 181 10.05 -10.18 19.56
CA ALA A 181 9.02 -10.84 20.36
C ALA A 181 8.51 -9.98 21.53
N GLU A 182 9.34 -9.06 22.06
CA GLU A 182 8.98 -8.18 23.17
C GLU A 182 8.09 -7.04 22.65
N ALA A 183 8.52 -6.37 21.57
CA ALA A 183 7.71 -5.33 20.91
C ALA A 183 6.37 -5.89 20.37
N MET A 184 6.34 -7.15 19.90
CA MET A 184 5.10 -7.81 19.46
C MET A 184 4.19 -8.19 20.64
N ALA A 185 4.75 -8.39 21.85
CA ALA A 185 3.96 -8.64 23.05
C ALA A 185 3.26 -7.37 23.55
N GLU A 186 3.86 -6.19 23.41
CA GLU A 186 3.19 -4.91 23.72
C GLU A 186 1.93 -4.69 22.88
N LEU A 187 1.90 -5.22 21.66
CA LEU A 187 0.76 -5.15 20.74
C LEU A 187 -0.31 -6.24 20.97
N ALA A 188 -0.15 -7.10 21.98
CA ALA A 188 -1.06 -8.23 22.23
C ALA A 188 -2.57 -7.88 22.31
N PRO A 189 -3.02 -6.72 22.88
CA PRO A 189 -4.44 -6.37 22.89
C PRO A 189 -5.03 -6.23 21.48
N TYR A 190 -4.24 -5.69 20.55
CA TYR A 190 -4.66 -5.29 19.21
C TYR A 190 -4.28 -6.29 18.12
N VAL A 191 -3.34 -7.19 18.39
CA VAL A 191 -2.92 -8.28 17.49
C VAL A 191 -3.08 -9.59 18.24
N GLY A 192 -4.16 -10.33 17.98
CA GLY A 192 -4.44 -11.59 18.67
C GLY A 192 -3.40 -12.68 18.37
N ALA A 193 -3.24 -13.66 19.26
CA ALA A 193 -2.14 -14.63 19.24
C ALA A 193 -1.91 -15.33 17.87
N ARG A 194 -2.99 -15.68 17.15
CA ARG A 194 -2.91 -16.27 15.80
C ARG A 194 -2.30 -15.31 14.77
N ALA A 195 -2.61 -14.02 14.86
CA ALA A 195 -2.05 -12.99 14.00
C ALA A 195 -0.58 -12.72 14.35
N ARG A 196 -0.23 -12.62 15.65
CA ARG A 196 1.17 -12.48 16.12
C ARG A 196 2.05 -13.60 15.55
N LYS A 197 1.62 -14.85 15.68
CA LYS A 197 2.32 -16.02 15.11
C LYS A 197 2.52 -15.92 13.60
N ALA A 198 1.46 -15.60 12.85
CA ALA A 198 1.52 -15.50 11.38
C ALA A 198 2.32 -14.29 10.86
N LEU A 199 2.56 -13.27 11.70
CA LEU A 199 3.48 -12.16 11.44
C LEU A 199 4.93 -12.55 11.76
N ALA A 200 5.19 -13.23 12.88
CA ALA A 200 6.52 -13.72 13.25
C ALA A 200 7.07 -14.75 12.24
N GLU A 201 6.23 -15.65 11.75
CA GLU A 201 6.58 -16.63 10.71
C GLU A 201 6.79 -16.00 9.32
N ARG A 202 6.58 -14.68 9.15
CA ARG A 202 6.59 -14.03 7.84
C ARG A 202 8.00 -13.96 7.25
N LYS A 203 8.15 -14.50 6.03
CA LYS A 203 9.40 -14.39 5.27
C LYS A 203 9.71 -12.94 4.86
N PRO A 204 10.99 -12.50 4.90
CA PRO A 204 12.13 -13.14 5.56
C PRO A 204 11.95 -13.16 7.08
N THR A 205 11.95 -14.36 7.65
CA THR A 205 11.69 -14.60 9.08
C THR A 205 12.82 -14.02 9.92
N GLY A 206 12.51 -13.33 11.01
CA GLY A 206 13.49 -12.67 11.87
C GLY A 206 14.19 -11.44 11.29
N ALA A 207 13.90 -11.03 10.03
CA ALA A 207 14.51 -9.83 9.48
C ALA A 207 14.00 -8.56 10.17
N LYS A 208 14.92 -7.68 10.55
CA LYS A 208 14.60 -6.38 11.14
C LYS A 208 13.85 -5.53 10.13
N ILE A 209 12.69 -5.03 10.53
CA ILE A 209 11.88 -4.14 9.70
C ILE A 209 12.28 -2.71 10.03
N THR A 210 12.79 -1.99 9.03
CA THR A 210 13.34 -0.64 9.19
C THR A 210 12.41 0.44 8.66
N ASN A 211 11.38 0.06 7.88
CA ASN A 211 10.32 0.96 7.42
C ASN A 211 9.10 0.19 6.91
N VAL A 212 7.90 0.75 7.07
CA VAL A 212 6.63 0.22 6.58
C VAL A 212 5.83 1.34 5.91
N VAL A 213 5.38 1.10 4.69
CA VAL A 213 4.77 2.14 3.83
C VAL A 213 3.50 1.59 3.23
N ILE A 214 2.35 2.03 3.70
CA ILE A 214 1.06 1.56 3.21
C ILE A 214 0.70 2.41 1.98
N GLY A 215 0.76 1.80 0.79
CA GLY A 215 0.35 2.43 -0.47
C GLY A 215 -1.16 2.41 -0.69
N SER A 216 -1.86 1.43 -0.11
CA SER A 216 -3.32 1.35 -0.12
C SER A 216 -3.81 0.57 1.09
N MET A 217 -4.91 1.06 1.70
CA MET A 217 -5.72 0.30 2.65
C MET A 217 -7.19 0.39 2.21
N GLN A 218 -7.78 -0.76 1.90
CA GLN A 218 -9.17 -0.86 1.46
C GLN A 218 -10.01 -1.65 2.46
N VAL A 219 -11.19 -1.16 2.81
CA VAL A 219 -12.17 -1.93 3.59
C VAL A 219 -12.97 -2.81 2.63
N VAL A 220 -12.70 -4.11 2.65
CA VAL A 220 -13.24 -5.10 1.69
C VAL A 220 -14.67 -5.50 2.05
N TRP A 221 -14.95 -5.67 3.35
CA TRP A 221 -16.28 -5.91 3.88
C TRP A 221 -16.35 -5.55 5.38
N LEU A 222 -17.57 -5.25 5.82
CA LEU A 222 -17.98 -5.04 7.20
C LEU A 222 -19.09 -6.05 7.49
N LYS A 223 -19.00 -6.77 8.60
CA LYS A 223 -20.05 -7.66 9.09
C LYS A 223 -20.37 -7.29 10.54
N ILE A 224 -21.61 -6.88 10.78
CA ILE A 224 -22.15 -6.61 12.12
C ILE A 224 -23.01 -7.81 12.48
N GLU A 225 -22.68 -8.47 13.57
CA GLU A 225 -23.40 -9.61 14.14
C GLU A 225 -23.85 -9.23 15.56
N ASP A 226 -24.75 -10.01 16.17
CA ASP A 226 -25.34 -9.66 17.46
C ASP A 226 -24.26 -9.56 18.56
N GLU A 227 -23.36 -10.55 18.63
CA GLU A 227 -22.25 -10.60 19.60
C GLU A 227 -21.03 -9.75 19.19
N GLN A 228 -20.71 -9.68 17.89
CA GLN A 228 -19.42 -9.14 17.43
C GLN A 228 -19.50 -8.41 16.09
N THR A 229 -18.63 -7.41 15.92
CA THR A 229 -18.41 -6.76 14.62
C THR A 229 -17.06 -7.20 14.05
N ARG A 230 -17.03 -7.53 12.76
CA ARG A 230 -15.81 -7.89 12.02
C ARG A 230 -15.62 -7.00 10.81
N ILE A 231 -14.38 -6.59 10.57
CA ILE A 231 -13.97 -5.81 9.40
C ILE A 231 -12.83 -6.52 8.70
N SER A 232 -12.91 -6.68 7.37
CA SER A 232 -11.78 -7.09 6.55
C SER A 232 -11.16 -5.90 5.87
N LEU A 233 -9.86 -5.74 6.09
CA LEU A 233 -8.99 -4.83 5.38
C LEU A 233 -8.19 -5.58 4.30
N ARG A 234 -7.82 -4.88 3.24
CA ARG A 234 -6.77 -5.26 2.30
C ARG A 234 -5.71 -4.16 2.32
N PHE A 235 -4.47 -4.55 2.52
CA PHE A 235 -3.31 -3.66 2.49
C PHE A 235 -2.46 -3.96 1.27
N GLU A 236 -1.93 -2.92 0.64
CA GLU A 236 -0.81 -3.01 -0.31
C GLU A 236 0.28 -2.07 0.19
N SER A 237 1.47 -2.61 0.45
CA SER A 237 2.53 -1.91 1.19
C SER A 237 3.93 -2.24 0.66
N ASN A 238 4.86 -1.33 0.90
CA ASN A 238 6.29 -1.55 0.73
C ASN A 238 6.94 -1.60 2.12
N VAL A 239 7.71 -2.66 2.37
CA VAL A 239 8.38 -2.89 3.66
C VAL A 239 9.87 -3.02 3.42
N SER A 240 10.66 -2.16 4.07
CA SER A 240 12.13 -2.26 4.05
C SER A 240 12.60 -3.20 5.15
N THR A 241 13.39 -4.21 4.76
CA THR A 241 13.91 -5.24 5.67
C THR A 241 15.43 -5.26 5.61
N GLU A 242 16.07 -5.38 6.77
CA GLU A 242 17.50 -5.65 6.92
C GLU A 242 17.67 -7.06 7.49
N THR A 243 18.45 -7.91 6.81
CA THR A 243 18.78 -9.26 7.31
C THR A 243 20.02 -9.22 8.18
N GLU A 244 20.25 -10.25 9.00
CA GLU A 244 21.45 -10.40 9.84
C GLU A 244 22.77 -10.29 9.04
N ALA A 245 22.75 -10.64 7.75
CA ALA A 245 23.86 -10.49 6.82
C ALA A 245 24.02 -9.06 6.25
N GLY A 246 23.39 -8.04 6.86
CA GLY A 246 23.45 -6.64 6.45
C GLY A 246 22.81 -6.33 5.08
N ARG A 247 22.05 -7.26 4.50
CA ARG A 247 21.38 -7.05 3.20
C ARG A 247 20.05 -6.35 3.40
N ALA A 248 20.05 -5.04 3.14
CA ALA A 248 18.83 -4.26 2.96
C ALA A 248 18.11 -4.66 1.66
N GLN A 249 16.81 -4.93 1.73
CA GLN A 249 15.93 -5.13 0.58
C GLN A 249 14.57 -4.46 0.84
N THR A 250 13.82 -4.16 -0.22
CA THR A 250 12.43 -3.69 -0.11
C THR A 250 11.49 -4.77 -0.65
N LEU A 251 10.42 -5.04 0.06
CA LEU A 251 9.42 -6.05 -0.28
C LEU A 251 8.07 -5.36 -0.49
N TYR A 252 7.47 -5.56 -1.65
CA TYR A 252 6.05 -5.32 -1.85
C TYR A 252 5.26 -6.43 -1.18
N LEU A 253 4.23 -6.08 -0.40
CA LEU A 253 3.30 -6.99 0.26
C LEU A 253 1.86 -6.61 -0.10
N ALA A 254 1.07 -7.62 -0.47
CA ALA A 254 -0.39 -7.50 -0.61
C ALA A 254 -1.05 -8.45 0.39
N GLU A 255 -1.81 -7.92 1.34
CA GLU A 255 -2.31 -8.65 2.51
C GLU A 255 -3.79 -8.43 2.76
N SER A 256 -4.43 -9.37 3.44
CA SER A 256 -5.77 -9.18 3.99
C SER A 256 -5.77 -9.47 5.48
N TRP A 257 -6.33 -8.53 6.25
CA TRP A 257 -6.37 -8.55 7.71
C TRP A 257 -7.84 -8.52 8.15
N ILE A 258 -8.20 -9.33 9.14
CA ILE A 258 -9.53 -9.33 9.74
C ILE A 258 -9.43 -8.84 11.18
N LEU A 259 -10.13 -7.74 11.46
CA LEU A 259 -10.28 -7.16 12.79
C LEU A 259 -11.64 -7.58 13.36
N ARG A 260 -11.69 -7.80 14.67
CA ARG A 260 -12.90 -8.14 15.46
C ARG A 260 -12.99 -7.18 16.64
N ARG A 261 -14.19 -6.74 17.00
CA ARG A 261 -14.53 -6.29 18.36
C ARG A 261 -15.84 -6.95 18.82
N GLU A 262 -16.04 -7.10 20.12
CA GLU A 262 -17.40 -7.37 20.65
C GLU A 262 -18.32 -6.19 20.28
N ALA A 263 -19.58 -6.46 19.99
CA ALA A 263 -20.40 -5.48 19.28
C ALA A 263 -21.02 -4.40 20.17
N ASP A 264 -21.00 -4.58 21.49
CA ASP A 264 -21.39 -3.55 22.48
C ASP A 264 -20.23 -2.59 22.85
N VAL A 265 -19.05 -2.78 22.24
CA VAL A 265 -17.90 -1.87 22.43
C VAL A 265 -18.17 -0.53 21.72
N THR A 266 -18.24 0.53 22.52
CA THR A 266 -18.26 1.92 22.05
C THR A 266 -16.86 2.36 21.62
N SER A 267 -16.73 3.06 20.49
CA SER A 267 -15.46 3.58 19.99
C SER A 267 -14.89 4.67 20.91
N LYS A 268 -13.57 4.65 21.09
CA LYS A 268 -12.83 5.67 21.84
C LYS A 268 -12.64 6.96 21.04
N ALA A 269 -12.34 8.04 21.75
CA ALA A 269 -11.97 9.33 21.13
C ALA A 269 -10.66 9.23 20.33
N PRO A 270 -10.40 10.13 19.34
CA PRO A 270 -9.26 10.03 18.43
C PRO A 270 -7.89 9.86 19.12
N ALA A 271 -7.65 10.61 20.20
CA ALA A 271 -6.40 10.61 20.95
C ALA A 271 -6.18 9.33 21.79
N GLU A 272 -7.24 8.58 22.10
CA GLU A 272 -7.17 7.32 22.84
C GLU A 272 -7.07 6.12 21.91
N ALA A 273 -7.84 6.13 20.82
CA ALA A 273 -7.87 5.05 19.83
C ALA A 273 -6.49 4.80 19.19
N THR A 274 -5.75 5.88 18.89
CA THR A 274 -4.39 5.84 18.31
C THR A 274 -3.28 5.65 19.35
N ALA A 275 -3.60 5.58 20.65
CA ALA A 275 -2.58 5.48 21.68
C ALA A 275 -1.96 4.08 21.83
N LEU A 276 -2.62 3.04 21.31
CA LEU A 276 -2.25 1.61 21.43
C LEU A 276 -1.92 1.17 22.88
N LYS A 277 -2.62 1.76 23.87
CA LYS A 277 -2.50 1.42 25.29
C LYS A 277 -3.40 0.23 25.66
N CYS A 278 -3.52 -0.14 26.93
CA CYS A 278 -4.51 -1.12 27.34
C CYS A 278 -5.93 -0.63 26.97
N PRO A 279 -6.70 -1.39 26.16
CA PRO A 279 -7.99 -0.91 25.65
C PRO A 279 -9.09 -0.84 26.71
N ASN A 280 -8.87 -1.41 27.91
CA ASN A 280 -9.79 -1.35 29.04
C ASN A 280 -9.48 -0.18 30.00
N CYS A 281 -8.23 -0.06 30.47
CA CYS A 281 -7.86 0.90 31.52
C CYS A 281 -7.01 2.09 31.06
N GLY A 282 -6.58 2.15 29.79
CA GLY A 282 -5.79 3.25 29.25
C GLY A 282 -4.34 3.34 29.75
N ALA A 283 -3.87 2.44 30.61
CA ALA A 283 -2.46 2.34 31.01
C ALA A 283 -1.60 1.77 29.85
N PRO A 284 -0.29 2.10 29.74
CA PRO A 284 0.62 1.42 28.82
C PRO A 284 0.53 -0.10 29.00
N PHE A 285 0.35 -0.86 27.91
CA PHE A 285 0.11 -2.29 28.05
C PHE A 285 1.38 -3.04 28.46
N ARG A 286 1.25 -3.86 29.50
CA ARG A 286 2.21 -4.90 29.90
C ARG A 286 1.44 -6.14 30.32
N SER A 287 2.05 -7.30 30.12
CA SER A 287 1.46 -8.58 30.49
C SER A 287 2.53 -9.61 30.83
N THR A 288 2.36 -10.24 31.98
CA THR A 288 3.16 -11.40 32.39
C THR A 288 2.79 -12.68 31.63
N ASP A 289 1.54 -12.83 31.18
CA ASP A 289 1.02 -14.03 30.49
C ASP A 289 0.74 -13.84 28.98
N GLY A 290 0.93 -12.63 28.45
CA GLY A 290 0.67 -12.26 27.05
C GLY A 290 -0.80 -12.04 26.68
N SER A 291 -1.70 -12.03 27.66
CA SER A 291 -3.17 -11.88 27.47
C SER A 291 -3.82 -10.91 28.48
N ARG A 292 -3.39 -10.92 29.74
CA ARG A 292 -3.91 -10.08 30.84
C ARG A 292 -3.10 -8.82 31.00
N CYS A 293 -3.76 -7.67 31.15
CA CYS A 293 -3.07 -6.43 31.47
C CYS A 293 -2.63 -6.41 32.94
N ASP A 294 -1.33 -6.26 33.21
CA ASP A 294 -0.77 -6.25 34.58
C ASP A 294 -1.36 -5.13 35.47
N TYR A 295 -1.91 -4.06 34.87
CA TYR A 295 -2.49 -2.91 35.58
C TYR A 295 -3.98 -3.09 35.97
N CYS A 296 -4.75 -3.92 35.26
CA CYS A 296 -6.19 -4.09 35.53
C CYS A 296 -6.68 -5.55 35.61
N GLY A 297 -5.81 -6.54 35.42
CA GLY A 297 -6.11 -7.98 35.52
C GLY A 297 -6.97 -8.57 34.39
N GLU A 298 -7.69 -7.74 33.63
CA GLU A 298 -8.54 -8.14 32.51
C GLU A 298 -7.77 -8.76 31.34
N VAL A 299 -8.40 -9.75 30.68
CA VAL A 299 -7.92 -10.37 29.44
C VAL A 299 -8.31 -9.49 28.25
N VAL A 300 -7.33 -8.95 27.53
CA VAL A 300 -7.54 -7.89 26.53
C VAL A 300 -7.17 -8.28 25.09
N ASP A 301 -6.55 -9.45 24.85
CA ASP A 301 -6.04 -9.88 23.54
C ASP A 301 -7.09 -10.51 22.60
N ASN A 302 -8.37 -10.46 22.97
CA ASN A 302 -9.49 -11.13 22.33
C ASN A 302 -10.46 -10.19 21.59
N GLY A 303 -10.25 -8.87 21.67
CA GLY A 303 -11.14 -7.85 21.08
C GLY A 303 -12.38 -7.49 21.93
N ARG A 304 -12.36 -7.77 23.24
CA ARG A 304 -13.45 -7.42 24.18
C ARG A 304 -13.61 -5.92 24.45
N PHE A 305 -12.55 -5.13 24.28
CA PHE A 305 -12.52 -3.72 24.67
C PHE A 305 -12.15 -2.76 23.52
N ASP A 306 -11.75 -3.30 22.38
CA ASP A 306 -11.47 -2.56 21.14
C ASP A 306 -11.30 -3.53 19.96
N TRP A 307 -11.00 -3.01 18.78
CA TRP A 307 -10.61 -3.78 17.61
C TRP A 307 -9.31 -4.58 17.83
N SER A 308 -9.37 -5.88 17.60
CA SER A 308 -8.19 -6.77 17.60
C SER A 308 -8.09 -7.56 16.30
N VAL A 309 -6.89 -7.67 15.74
CA VAL A 309 -6.59 -8.43 14.51
C VAL A 309 -6.60 -9.92 14.84
N VAL A 310 -7.65 -10.61 14.40
CA VAL A 310 -7.84 -12.06 14.64
C VAL A 310 -7.22 -12.93 13.54
N ARG A 311 -6.94 -12.36 12.37
CA ARG A 311 -6.31 -13.05 11.23
C ARG A 311 -5.55 -12.08 10.34
N VAL A 312 -4.34 -12.47 9.95
CA VAL A 312 -3.60 -11.87 8.82
C VAL A 312 -3.39 -12.93 7.74
N GLN A 313 -3.37 -12.53 6.48
CA GLN A 313 -3.13 -13.43 5.35
C GLN A 313 -2.37 -12.71 4.25
N LEU A 314 -1.19 -13.22 3.92
CA LEU A 314 -0.43 -12.80 2.75
C LEU A 314 -1.10 -13.33 1.47
N SER A 315 -1.33 -12.44 0.50
CA SER A 315 -1.87 -12.78 -0.82
C SER A 315 -0.83 -12.61 -1.94
N GLY A 316 0.17 -11.76 -1.74
CA GLY A 316 1.30 -11.62 -2.66
C GLY A 316 2.50 -10.96 -1.98
N MET A 317 3.71 -11.41 -2.33
CA MET A 317 4.98 -10.80 -1.91
C MET A 317 5.92 -10.76 -3.09
N LYS A 318 6.62 -9.64 -3.31
CA LYS A 318 7.63 -9.49 -4.36
C LYS A 318 8.79 -8.66 -3.84
N ALA A 319 10.02 -9.14 -4.03
CA ALA A 319 11.21 -8.30 -3.82
C ALA A 319 11.26 -7.21 -4.90
N LEU A 320 11.37 -5.95 -4.46
CA LEU A 320 11.51 -4.81 -5.35
C LEU A 320 12.99 -4.42 -5.46
N PRO A 321 13.52 -4.20 -6.68
CA PRO A 321 14.76 -3.48 -6.84
C PRO A 321 14.58 -2.03 -6.33
N PRO A 322 15.64 -1.35 -5.86
CA PRO A 322 15.51 -0.01 -5.30
C PRO A 322 15.13 1.09 -6.31
N SER A 323 15.11 0.81 -7.62
CA SER A 323 15.17 1.81 -8.69
C SER A 323 13.98 2.78 -8.75
N LEU A 324 14.22 4.01 -8.29
CA LEU A 324 13.38 5.19 -8.56
C LEU A 324 13.80 5.84 -9.89
N GLY A 325 13.19 5.46 -11.02
CA GLY A 325 13.60 6.03 -12.32
C GLY A 325 12.77 5.71 -13.56
N GLY A 326 12.31 4.47 -13.76
CA GLY A 326 11.60 4.09 -14.98
C GLY A 326 10.20 4.73 -15.13
N TYR A 327 9.50 4.49 -16.24
CA TYR A 327 8.25 5.18 -16.60
C TYR A 327 7.05 4.22 -16.57
N ALA A 328 6.17 4.40 -15.58
CA ALA A 328 4.83 3.83 -15.59
C ALA A 328 3.83 4.83 -16.26
N PRO A 329 2.98 4.39 -17.19
CA PRO A 329 1.87 5.19 -17.68
C PRO A 329 0.77 5.30 -16.61
N GLU A 330 0.08 6.44 -16.56
CA GLU A 330 -1.07 6.58 -15.65
C GLU A 330 -2.19 5.65 -16.04
N VAL A 331 -2.73 4.95 -15.03
CA VAL A 331 -3.90 4.09 -15.15
C VAL A 331 -5.10 4.86 -14.61
N GLY A 332 -6.28 4.62 -15.19
CA GLY A 332 -7.52 5.10 -14.61
C GLY A 332 -7.90 6.57 -14.86
N THR A 333 -6.98 7.45 -15.28
CA THR A 333 -7.26 8.90 -15.50
C THR A 333 -8.51 9.16 -16.35
N ASN A 334 -8.68 8.38 -17.43
CA ASN A 334 -9.85 8.50 -18.33
C ASN A 334 -11.09 7.69 -17.89
N ARG A 335 -11.10 7.07 -16.70
CA ARG A 335 -12.29 6.41 -16.14
C ARG A 335 -13.31 7.45 -15.71
N ALA A 336 -14.59 7.06 -15.71
CA ALA A 336 -15.66 7.86 -15.12
C ALA A 336 -15.45 8.00 -13.60
N THR A 337 -15.68 9.21 -13.09
CA THR A 337 -15.52 9.53 -11.67
C THR A 337 -16.50 8.74 -10.79
N LEU A 338 -16.00 8.25 -9.67
CA LEU A 338 -16.78 7.50 -8.68
C LEU A 338 -17.37 8.47 -7.65
N VAL A 339 -18.49 9.08 -8.00
CA VAL A 339 -19.28 9.91 -7.07
C VAL A 339 -20.16 9.04 -6.18
N ASP A 340 -20.17 9.35 -4.89
CA ASP A 340 -21.07 8.76 -3.89
C ASP A 340 -22.51 9.26 -4.13
N PRO A 341 -23.53 8.38 -4.25
CA PRO A 341 -24.90 8.78 -4.54
C PRO A 341 -25.48 9.81 -3.55
N ASP A 342 -25.03 9.79 -2.30
CA ASP A 342 -25.57 10.64 -1.23
C ASP A 342 -24.79 11.97 -1.08
N PHE A 343 -23.76 12.20 -1.92
CA PHE A 343 -22.84 13.34 -1.80
C PHE A 343 -23.54 14.71 -1.84
N GLU A 344 -24.38 14.97 -2.86
CA GLU A 344 -25.01 16.29 -3.02
C GLU A 344 -25.96 16.61 -1.84
N ALA A 345 -26.66 15.61 -1.30
CA ALA A 345 -27.49 15.77 -0.11
C ALA A 345 -26.64 16.08 1.13
N ALA A 346 -25.55 15.35 1.35
CA ALA A 346 -24.62 15.62 2.45
C ALA A 346 -23.95 17.01 2.32
N TRP A 347 -23.61 17.42 1.10
CA TRP A 347 -23.04 18.74 0.80
C TRP A 347 -24.05 19.86 1.11
N THR A 348 -25.31 19.73 0.71
CA THR A 348 -26.37 20.71 1.04
C THR A 348 -26.53 20.88 2.54
N VAL A 349 -26.48 19.79 3.32
CA VAL A 349 -26.57 19.87 4.79
C VAL A 349 -25.34 20.57 5.38
N LEU A 350 -24.12 20.21 4.94
CA LEU A 350 -22.90 20.87 5.41
C LEU A 350 -22.91 22.38 5.11
N GLN A 351 -23.30 22.77 3.89
CA GLN A 351 -23.35 24.18 3.47
C GLN A 351 -24.47 24.97 4.17
N ALA A 352 -25.56 24.32 4.59
CA ALA A 352 -26.59 24.96 5.41
C ALA A 352 -26.14 25.19 6.86
N GLU A 353 -25.30 24.30 7.41
CA GLU A 353 -24.66 24.45 8.72
C GLU A 353 -23.43 25.38 8.69
N ASP A 354 -22.82 25.56 7.53
CA ASP A 354 -21.56 26.29 7.34
C ASP A 354 -21.50 26.97 5.95
N PRO A 355 -22.15 28.13 5.77
CA PRO A 355 -22.26 28.79 4.46
C PRO A 355 -20.92 29.21 3.84
N GLU A 356 -19.88 29.38 4.66
CA GLU A 356 -18.53 29.74 4.22
C GLU A 356 -17.78 28.54 3.58
N VAL A 357 -18.25 27.31 3.80
CA VAL A 357 -17.77 26.12 3.06
C VAL A 357 -18.41 26.08 1.67
N SER A 358 -17.83 26.89 0.78
CA SER A 358 -18.11 26.87 -0.67
C SER A 358 -17.19 25.88 -1.41
N ARG A 359 -17.57 25.51 -2.65
CA ARG A 359 -16.73 24.64 -3.48
C ARG A 359 -15.45 25.36 -3.90
N GLU A 360 -15.56 26.67 -4.05
CA GLU A 360 -14.52 27.63 -4.38
C GLU A 360 -13.50 27.73 -3.24
N ALA A 361 -13.94 27.89 -2.00
CA ALA A 361 -13.08 27.91 -0.81
C ALA A 361 -12.34 26.59 -0.60
N ILE A 362 -13.04 25.45 -0.73
CA ILE A 362 -12.43 24.12 -0.70
C ILE A 362 -11.39 23.95 -1.82
N ARG A 363 -11.68 24.45 -3.04
CA ARG A 363 -10.73 24.40 -4.16
C ARG A 363 -9.49 25.24 -3.87
N ALA A 364 -9.64 26.47 -3.38
CA ALA A 364 -8.51 27.34 -3.03
C ALA A 364 -7.63 26.69 -1.96
N ARG A 365 -8.24 26.07 -0.93
CA ARG A 365 -7.52 25.30 0.09
C ARG A 365 -6.78 24.10 -0.50
N LEU A 366 -7.42 23.33 -1.37
CA LEU A 366 -6.77 22.22 -2.07
C LEU A 366 -5.59 22.69 -2.92
N GLU A 367 -5.71 23.81 -3.63
CA GLU A 367 -4.64 24.41 -4.43
C GLU A 367 -3.45 24.87 -3.56
N GLN A 368 -3.70 25.46 -2.40
CA GLN A 368 -2.67 25.78 -1.40
C GLN A 368 -1.93 24.52 -0.91
N ILE A 369 -2.68 23.48 -0.49
CA ILE A 369 -2.10 22.20 -0.04
C ILE A 369 -1.27 21.57 -1.17
N TYR A 370 -1.79 21.54 -2.39
CA TYR A 370 -1.13 21.00 -3.58
C TYR A 370 0.18 21.74 -3.90
N ALA A 371 0.19 23.07 -3.85
CA ALA A 371 1.40 23.86 -4.10
C ALA A 371 2.46 23.60 -3.03
N GLN A 372 2.09 23.68 -1.74
CA GLN A 372 3.00 23.44 -0.62
C GLN A 372 3.59 22.02 -0.65
N LEU A 373 2.77 21.02 -0.99
CA LEU A 373 3.21 19.63 -1.10
C LEU A 373 4.18 19.41 -2.28
N ASN A 374 3.96 20.03 -3.44
CA ASN A 374 4.89 19.93 -4.57
C ASN A 374 6.23 20.63 -4.28
N THR A 375 6.20 21.80 -3.64
CA THR A 375 7.40 22.52 -3.18
C THR A 375 8.20 21.67 -2.19
N ALA A 376 7.52 21.16 -1.15
CA ALA A 376 8.09 20.28 -0.14
C ALA A 376 8.74 19.02 -0.76
N TRP A 377 8.08 18.42 -1.75
CA TRP A 377 8.55 17.21 -2.41
C TRP A 377 9.82 17.42 -3.23
N THR A 378 9.84 18.46 -4.06
CA THR A 378 11.00 18.80 -4.91
C THR A 378 12.19 19.25 -4.06
N ALA A 379 11.95 20.04 -3.01
CA ALA A 379 12.95 20.36 -1.99
C ALA A 379 13.43 19.13 -1.19
N ARG A 380 12.68 18.02 -1.24
CA ARG A 380 12.82 16.84 -0.37
C ARG A 380 12.75 17.21 1.12
N ASP A 381 11.94 18.20 1.47
CA ASP A 381 11.70 18.70 2.83
C ASP A 381 10.21 18.86 3.11
N LEU A 382 9.67 17.94 3.92
CA LEU A 382 8.25 17.95 4.30
C LEU A 382 7.92 18.95 5.43
N GLY A 383 8.89 19.63 6.04
CA GLY A 383 8.61 20.69 7.00
C GLY A 383 7.71 21.78 6.39
N ILE A 384 8.00 22.15 5.14
CA ILE A 384 7.23 23.12 4.33
C ILE A 384 5.74 22.77 4.25
N ALA A 385 5.41 21.49 4.03
CA ALA A 385 4.04 21.03 3.91
C ALA A 385 3.43 20.54 5.24
N ARG A 386 4.21 20.43 6.32
CA ARG A 386 3.79 19.77 7.57
C ARG A 386 2.46 20.26 8.15
N PRO A 387 2.13 21.57 8.18
CA PRO A 387 0.84 22.04 8.72
C PRO A 387 -0.39 21.47 8.01
N TYR A 388 -0.23 21.06 6.75
CA TYR A 388 -1.32 20.65 5.84
C TYR A 388 -1.49 19.13 5.76
N LEU A 389 -0.63 18.36 6.41
CA LEU A 389 -0.51 16.91 6.26
C LEU A 389 -0.85 16.20 7.57
N SER A 390 -1.82 15.28 7.55
CA SER A 390 -2.02 14.33 8.64
C SER A 390 -0.77 13.49 8.89
N GLU A 391 -0.70 12.85 10.06
CA GLU A 391 0.42 11.96 10.40
C GLU A 391 0.62 10.87 9.36
N ASN A 392 -0.47 10.23 8.93
CA ASN A 392 -0.44 9.10 8.01
C ASN A 392 0.08 9.49 6.61
N ILE A 393 -0.35 10.64 6.06
CA ILE A 393 0.18 11.10 4.77
C ILE A 393 1.60 11.65 4.91
N TYR A 394 1.93 12.31 6.02
CA TYR A 394 3.28 12.79 6.30
C TYR A 394 4.29 11.63 6.34
N ASP A 395 4.01 10.56 7.07
CA ASP A 395 4.89 9.38 7.16
C ASP A 395 5.04 8.63 5.84
N TYR A 396 3.94 8.50 5.10
CA TYR A 396 3.97 7.94 3.74
C TYR A 396 4.91 8.70 2.80
N LEU A 397 4.82 10.04 2.79
CA LEU A 397 5.67 10.90 1.98
C LEU A 397 7.14 10.88 2.47
N ARG A 398 7.34 10.84 3.79
CA ARG A 398 8.66 10.84 4.46
C ARG A 398 9.50 9.64 4.02
N TYR A 399 8.89 8.46 3.87
CA TYR A 399 9.57 7.29 3.32
C TYR A 399 10.14 7.54 1.93
N TRP A 400 9.32 8.05 1.00
CA TRP A 400 9.71 8.21 -0.39
C TRP A 400 10.81 9.26 -0.53
N ILE A 401 10.71 10.37 0.20
CA ILE A 401 11.78 11.38 0.28
C ILE A 401 13.08 10.78 0.83
N ALA A 402 13.00 9.94 1.87
CA ALA A 402 14.17 9.22 2.37
C ALA A 402 14.73 8.22 1.34
N ALA A 403 13.89 7.59 0.52
CA ALA A 403 14.30 6.70 -0.57
C ALA A 403 14.99 7.46 -1.73
N TYR A 404 14.49 8.64 -2.11
CA TYR A 404 15.14 9.55 -3.06
C TYR A 404 16.51 10.02 -2.55
N ARG A 405 16.59 10.47 -1.28
CA ARG A 405 17.85 10.85 -0.62
C ARG A 405 18.87 9.69 -0.62
N ARG A 406 18.47 8.47 -0.21
CA ARG A 406 19.37 7.29 -0.21
C ARG A 406 19.93 6.92 -1.58
N GLN A 407 19.27 7.29 -2.67
CA GLN A 407 19.71 6.99 -4.04
C GLN A 407 20.48 8.14 -4.70
N GLY A 408 20.64 9.28 -4.02
CA GLY A 408 21.20 10.50 -4.63
C GLY A 408 20.34 11.00 -5.78
N LEU A 409 19.01 10.96 -5.61
CA LEU A 409 18.03 11.32 -6.62
C LEU A 409 17.11 12.45 -6.11
N ILE A 410 16.59 13.23 -7.06
CA ILE A 410 15.61 14.29 -6.83
C ILE A 410 14.49 14.09 -7.86
N ASN A 411 13.24 14.10 -7.41
CA ASN A 411 12.09 14.20 -8.30
C ASN A 411 11.70 15.67 -8.39
N GLU A 412 11.94 16.25 -9.56
CA GLU A 412 11.66 17.63 -9.89
C GLU A 412 10.24 17.70 -10.47
N LEU A 413 9.42 18.59 -9.95
CA LEU A 413 8.04 18.81 -10.37
C LEU A 413 7.90 20.27 -10.84
N GLU A 414 7.85 20.49 -12.17
CA GLU A 414 7.72 21.83 -12.76
C GLU A 414 6.33 22.03 -13.39
N ASP A 415 5.83 23.27 -13.37
CA ASP A 415 4.55 23.69 -13.97
C ASP A 415 3.33 22.86 -13.52
N MET A 416 3.36 22.38 -12.28
CA MET A 416 2.31 21.54 -11.68
C MET A 416 1.00 22.32 -11.53
N THR A 417 -0.01 21.97 -12.32
CA THR A 417 -1.28 22.70 -12.44
C THR A 417 -2.47 21.76 -12.24
N ILE A 418 -3.43 22.17 -11.42
CA ILE A 418 -4.74 21.49 -11.32
C ILE A 418 -5.61 21.93 -12.49
N GLU A 419 -6.02 20.99 -13.34
CA GLU A 419 -6.93 21.23 -14.47
C GLU A 419 -8.39 21.30 -14.02
N ARG A 420 -8.76 20.43 -13.08
CA ARG A 420 -10.17 20.20 -12.70
C ARG A 420 -10.24 19.50 -11.35
N VAL A 421 -11.23 19.87 -10.55
CA VAL A 421 -11.55 19.22 -9.27
C VAL A 421 -13.02 18.81 -9.30
N GLU A 422 -13.31 17.58 -8.91
CA GLU A 422 -14.66 17.07 -8.70
C GLU A 422 -14.78 16.66 -7.24
N LEU A 423 -15.68 17.26 -6.45
CA LEU A 423 -16.00 16.74 -5.11
C LEU A 423 -16.85 15.48 -5.31
N VAL A 424 -16.48 14.37 -4.67
CA VAL A 424 -17.09 13.05 -4.96
C VAL A 424 -17.75 12.38 -3.77
N LYS A 425 -17.34 12.70 -2.54
CA LYS A 425 -17.85 12.04 -1.33
C LYS A 425 -17.63 12.93 -0.12
N LEU A 426 -18.63 12.97 0.76
CA LEU A 426 -18.55 13.60 2.07
C LEU A 426 -19.03 12.60 3.11
N THR A 427 -18.14 12.20 4.02
CA THR A 427 -18.48 11.39 5.18
C THR A 427 -18.42 12.29 6.42
N ARG A 428 -19.49 12.32 7.20
CA ARG A 428 -19.56 13.06 8.48
C ARG A 428 -19.75 12.07 9.62
N ASP A 429 -19.04 12.27 10.72
CA ASP A 429 -19.19 11.54 11.98
C ASP A 429 -19.02 12.46 13.19
N LEU A 430 -19.00 11.91 14.40
CA LEU A 430 -18.91 12.68 15.66
C LEU A 430 -17.68 13.58 15.72
N TYR A 431 -16.57 13.18 15.10
CA TYR A 431 -15.29 13.87 15.21
C TYR A 431 -14.91 14.62 13.94
N PHE A 432 -15.25 14.12 12.74
CA PHE A 432 -14.74 14.67 11.48
C PHE A 432 -15.79 14.87 10.37
N ASP A 433 -15.63 15.96 9.63
CA ASP A 433 -16.05 16.07 8.23
C ASP A 433 -14.89 15.58 7.35
N ALA A 434 -15.12 14.54 6.54
CA ALA A 434 -14.13 13.97 5.62
C ALA A 434 -14.62 14.09 4.16
N LEU A 435 -13.94 14.93 3.38
CA LEU A 435 -14.31 15.29 2.01
C LEU A 435 -13.31 14.70 1.03
N THR A 436 -13.75 13.80 0.16
CA THR A 436 -12.94 13.25 -0.94
C THR A 436 -13.24 14.00 -2.25
N LEU A 437 -12.18 14.37 -2.94
CA LEU A 437 -12.19 15.06 -4.22
C LEU A 437 -11.36 14.28 -5.25
N ARG A 438 -11.83 14.16 -6.49
CA ARG A 438 -11.01 13.71 -7.61
C ARG A 438 -10.31 14.92 -8.23
N VAL A 439 -8.99 14.94 -8.15
CA VAL A 439 -8.12 16.00 -8.64
C VAL A 439 -7.54 15.56 -9.98
N PHE A 440 -7.76 16.34 -11.04
CA PHE A 440 -7.12 16.16 -12.34
C PHE A 440 -6.05 17.23 -12.47
N ALA A 441 -4.82 16.81 -12.78
CA ALA A 441 -3.69 17.72 -12.81
C ALA A 441 -2.67 17.30 -13.87
N HIS A 442 -1.78 18.21 -14.20
CA HIS A 442 -0.64 17.95 -15.06
C HIS A 442 0.61 18.72 -14.61
N GLY A 443 1.76 18.29 -15.09
CA GLY A 443 3.02 19.03 -14.98
C GLY A 443 4.20 18.20 -15.51
N LEU A 444 5.39 18.76 -15.45
CA LEU A 444 6.63 18.09 -15.83
C LEU A 444 7.16 17.29 -14.64
N ASP A 445 6.80 16.01 -14.58
CA ASP A 445 7.34 15.04 -13.62
C ASP A 445 8.59 14.36 -14.20
N TYR A 446 9.74 14.59 -13.56
CA TYR A 446 10.98 13.93 -13.92
C TYR A 446 11.94 13.70 -12.75
N THR A 447 12.84 12.73 -12.90
CA THR A 447 13.84 12.40 -11.88
C THR A 447 15.23 12.74 -12.40
N VAL A 448 16.02 13.46 -11.61
CA VAL A 448 17.44 13.71 -11.86
C VAL A 448 18.31 13.05 -10.80
N ARG A 449 19.54 12.73 -11.17
CA ARG A 449 20.60 12.43 -10.21
C ARG A 449 21.11 13.73 -9.59
N GLU A 450 21.34 13.71 -8.29
CA GLU A 450 21.74 14.87 -7.50
C GLU A 450 23.13 15.40 -7.89
N SER A 451 24.09 14.49 -8.15
CA SER A 451 25.50 14.83 -8.39
C SER A 451 25.80 15.53 -9.72
N ASP A 452 25.02 15.27 -10.77
CA ASP A 452 25.26 15.76 -12.14
C ASP A 452 24.02 16.38 -12.80
N LYS A 453 22.88 16.43 -12.07
CA LYS A 453 21.56 16.85 -12.56
C LYS A 453 21.09 16.12 -13.83
N LYS A 454 21.69 14.97 -14.16
CA LYS A 454 21.33 14.17 -15.34
C LYS A 454 19.98 13.51 -15.11
N ARG A 455 19.06 13.66 -16.06
CA ARG A 455 17.75 13.02 -16.03
C ARG A 455 17.91 11.49 -16.10
N VAL A 456 17.37 10.80 -15.11
CA VAL A 456 17.28 9.33 -15.03
C VAL A 456 15.85 8.81 -15.21
N GLY A 457 14.85 9.68 -15.11
CA GLY A 457 13.43 9.33 -15.25
C GLY A 457 12.56 10.48 -15.72
N GLY A 458 11.34 10.17 -16.17
CA GLY A 458 10.32 11.14 -16.57
C GLY A 458 10.68 12.02 -17.77
N SER A 459 10.03 13.19 -17.89
CA SER A 459 10.18 14.08 -19.03
C SER A 459 10.17 15.56 -18.66
N LYS A 460 11.24 16.27 -19.05
CA LYS A 460 11.34 17.75 -19.03
C LYS A 460 10.61 18.45 -20.20
N ARG A 461 9.85 17.72 -21.03
CA ARG A 461 9.26 18.25 -22.29
C ARG A 461 7.83 17.82 -22.58
N LYS A 462 7.31 16.85 -21.82
CA LYS A 462 5.96 16.31 -22.02
C LYS A 462 5.30 16.28 -20.66
N ALA A 463 4.32 17.16 -20.45
CA ALA A 463 3.52 17.16 -19.25
C ALA A 463 2.83 15.79 -19.06
N ARG A 464 2.95 15.24 -17.85
CA ARG A 464 2.25 14.04 -17.41
C ARG A 464 0.88 14.50 -16.90
N ARG A 465 -0.20 14.16 -17.61
CA ARG A 465 -1.58 14.37 -17.15
C ARG A 465 -2.05 13.15 -16.34
N TYR A 466 -2.69 13.38 -15.21
CA TYR A 466 -3.11 12.34 -14.28
C TYR A 466 -4.38 12.74 -13.51
N SER A 467 -4.96 11.78 -12.76
CA SER A 467 -5.93 12.11 -11.72
C SER A 467 -5.91 11.13 -10.55
N GLU A 468 -6.36 11.62 -9.39
CA GLU A 468 -6.23 10.98 -8.08
C GLU A 468 -7.40 11.38 -7.19
N TYR A 469 -7.70 10.57 -6.18
CA TYR A 469 -8.69 10.89 -5.16
C TYR A 469 -7.98 11.34 -3.88
N TRP A 470 -8.10 12.63 -3.56
CA TRP A 470 -7.52 13.26 -2.38
C TRP A 470 -8.62 13.41 -1.34
N THR A 471 -8.38 12.98 -0.10
CA THR A 471 -9.31 13.17 1.03
C THR A 471 -8.77 14.21 1.98
N LEU A 472 -9.54 15.27 2.21
CA LEU A 472 -9.31 16.26 3.25
C LEU A 472 -10.18 15.94 4.47
N ILE A 473 -9.68 16.22 5.67
CA ILE A 473 -10.45 16.12 6.92
C ILE A 473 -10.42 17.45 7.68
N ARG A 474 -11.52 17.80 8.34
CA ARG A 474 -11.55 18.78 9.44
C ARG A 474 -12.42 18.27 10.59
N GLY A 475 -12.28 18.85 11.78
CA GLY A 475 -13.14 18.57 12.92
C GLY A 475 -14.60 18.93 12.63
N ALA A 476 -15.55 18.06 12.96
CA ALA A 476 -16.97 18.21 12.63
C ALA A 476 -17.64 19.46 13.25
N GLY A 477 -17.04 20.03 14.30
CA GLY A 477 -17.46 21.28 14.95
C GLY A 477 -16.81 22.56 14.38
N VAL A 478 -15.80 22.45 13.51
CA VAL A 478 -15.14 23.61 12.89
C VAL A 478 -16.11 24.28 11.90
N ARG A 479 -16.14 25.61 11.86
CA ARG A 479 -16.96 26.42 10.95
C ARG A 479 -16.15 27.54 10.34
N GLY A 480 -16.57 28.04 9.18
CA GLY A 480 -15.96 29.18 8.50
C GLY A 480 -15.06 28.83 7.30
N GLU A 481 -14.56 29.87 6.62
CA GLU A 481 -13.65 29.72 5.47
C GLU A 481 -12.33 29.01 5.88
N PRO A 482 -11.78 28.11 5.02
CA PRO A 482 -10.44 27.56 5.22
C PRO A 482 -9.36 28.64 5.23
N ARG A 483 -8.35 28.54 6.12
CA ARG A 483 -7.33 29.59 6.27
C ARG A 483 -6.39 29.66 5.07
N GLY A 484 -6.46 30.76 4.31
CA GLY A 484 -5.52 31.08 3.22
C GLY A 484 -4.42 32.09 3.58
N ASP A 485 -4.47 32.69 4.78
CA ASP A 485 -3.60 33.79 5.24
C ASP A 485 -2.17 33.35 5.63
N GLY A 486 -1.90 32.05 5.73
CA GLY A 486 -0.65 31.52 6.26
C GLY A 486 -0.52 31.66 7.78
N GLY A 487 -1.63 31.93 8.48
CA GLY A 487 -1.72 31.95 9.93
C GLY A 487 -2.14 30.60 10.52
N CYS A 488 -1.79 30.39 11.78
CA CYS A 488 -2.29 29.30 12.61
C CYS A 488 -3.81 29.46 12.78
N PRO A 489 -4.63 28.44 12.44
CA PRO A 489 -6.09 28.56 12.52
C PRO A 489 -6.59 28.78 13.97
N ASN A 490 -5.83 28.33 14.97
CA ASN A 490 -6.15 28.48 16.39
C ASN A 490 -5.76 29.84 16.99
N CYS A 491 -4.58 30.38 16.68
CA CYS A 491 -4.05 31.59 17.35
C CYS A 491 -3.68 32.78 16.44
N GLY A 492 -3.72 32.61 15.11
CA GLY A 492 -3.42 33.67 14.14
C GLY A 492 -1.94 34.06 13.99
N ALA A 493 -1.03 33.53 14.81
CA ALA A 493 0.42 33.65 14.60
C ALA A 493 0.85 32.91 13.31
N PRO A 494 2.06 33.13 12.75
CA PRO A 494 2.55 32.42 11.57
C PRO A 494 2.36 30.90 11.66
N LEU A 495 2.06 30.23 10.53
CA LEU A 495 1.78 28.79 10.47
C LEU A 495 3.07 27.95 10.56
N GLU A 496 3.75 28.06 11.70
CA GLU A 496 4.91 27.27 12.08
C GLU A 496 4.47 26.11 12.98
N VAL A 497 4.83 24.87 12.60
CA VAL A 497 4.52 23.66 13.36
C VAL A 497 5.76 22.80 13.54
N ASN A 498 5.86 22.19 14.71
CA ASN A 498 6.90 21.22 15.00
C ASN A 498 6.65 19.88 14.28
N MET A 499 7.57 18.92 14.43
CA MET A 499 7.44 17.61 13.77
C MET A 499 6.22 16.80 14.22
N ALA A 500 5.69 17.02 15.42
CA ALA A 500 4.44 16.41 15.88
C ALA A 500 3.18 17.11 15.31
N GLY A 501 3.34 18.20 14.56
CA GLY A 501 2.24 18.95 13.96
C GLY A 501 1.52 19.88 14.94
N SER A 502 2.13 20.17 16.09
CA SER A 502 1.69 21.22 17.00
C SER A 502 2.26 22.57 16.59
N CYS A 503 1.43 23.62 16.62
CA CYS A 503 1.84 25.00 16.40
C CYS A 503 2.91 25.42 17.41
N GLU A 504 4.02 26.00 16.95
CA GLU A 504 5.14 26.38 17.82
C GLU A 504 4.80 27.55 18.76
N HIS A 505 3.78 28.36 18.42
CA HIS A 505 3.36 29.52 19.22
C HIS A 505 2.30 29.20 20.28
N CYS A 506 1.38 28.26 20.03
CA CYS A 506 0.26 27.97 20.94
C CYS A 506 0.10 26.49 21.35
N GLY A 507 0.94 25.58 20.84
CA GLY A 507 0.92 24.15 21.15
C GLY A 507 -0.22 23.34 20.52
N ALA A 508 -1.25 23.99 19.96
CA ALA A 508 -2.41 23.33 19.34
C ALA A 508 -2.02 22.37 18.21
N HIS A 509 -2.60 21.17 18.18
CA HIS A 509 -2.21 20.09 17.27
C HIS A 509 -2.95 20.20 15.92
N LEU A 510 -2.43 21.05 15.04
CA LEU A 510 -3.11 21.45 13.81
C LEU A 510 -3.33 20.29 12.82
N THR A 511 -2.36 19.39 12.71
CA THR A 511 -2.31 18.33 11.69
C THR A 511 -3.33 17.19 11.87
N ARG A 512 -4.13 17.21 12.94
CA ARG A 512 -5.28 16.31 13.11
C ARG A 512 -6.53 16.78 12.37
N GLY A 513 -6.51 17.97 11.79
CA GLY A 513 -7.69 18.60 11.20
C GLY A 513 -8.62 19.24 12.23
N GLU A 514 -8.25 19.26 13.52
CA GLU A 514 -9.07 19.81 14.62
C GLU A 514 -9.45 21.29 14.43
N PHE A 515 -8.76 22.02 13.54
CA PHE A 515 -8.90 23.48 13.36
C PHE A 515 -9.15 23.93 11.90
N ASP A 516 -8.80 23.13 10.89
CA ASP A 516 -8.95 23.46 9.46
C ASP A 516 -8.80 22.17 8.61
N TRP A 517 -9.10 22.23 7.33
CA TRP A 517 -8.92 21.14 6.38
C TRP A 517 -7.45 20.78 6.18
N VAL A 518 -7.09 19.53 6.50
CA VAL A 518 -5.78 18.93 6.25
C VAL A 518 -5.92 17.71 5.34
N LEU A 519 -4.89 17.42 4.55
CA LEU A 519 -4.85 16.24 3.69
C LEU A 519 -4.62 15.00 4.55
N SER A 520 -5.53 14.02 4.47
CA SER A 520 -5.44 12.77 5.23
C SER A 520 -4.99 11.58 4.39
N ARG A 521 -5.35 11.56 3.11
CA ARG A 521 -5.15 10.39 2.22
C ARG A 521 -5.15 10.79 0.75
N ILE A 522 -4.37 10.06 -0.05
CA ILE A 522 -4.37 10.14 -1.50
C ILE A 522 -4.45 8.72 -2.07
N GLU A 523 -5.37 8.50 -3.02
CA GLU A 523 -5.63 7.21 -3.66
C GLU A 523 -5.56 7.36 -5.19
N GLN A 524 -4.95 6.37 -5.87
CA GLN A 524 -4.94 6.32 -7.33
C GLN A 524 -6.30 5.86 -7.89
N ASP A 525 -6.57 6.14 -9.17
CA ASP A 525 -7.83 5.82 -9.85
C ASP A 525 -8.17 4.32 -9.94
N GLU A 526 -7.19 3.42 -9.78
CA GLU A 526 -7.40 1.97 -9.62
C GLU A 526 -7.52 1.50 -8.17
N SER A 527 -7.13 2.32 -7.20
CA SER A 527 -7.23 2.02 -5.77
C SER A 527 -8.55 2.51 -5.17
N TYR A 528 -9.10 3.62 -5.66
CA TYR A 528 -10.35 4.18 -5.15
C TYR A 528 -11.58 3.38 -5.61
N LEU A 529 -12.46 3.02 -4.67
CA LEU A 529 -13.63 2.15 -4.91
C LEU A 529 -14.99 2.81 -4.65
N GLY A 530 -15.02 4.04 -4.12
CA GLY A 530 -16.23 4.77 -3.69
C GLY A 530 -16.38 4.89 -2.19
#